data_AF-A0A3N2R9Q7-F1
#
_entry.id   AF-A0A3N2R9Q7-F1
#
_cell.length_a   1.000
_cell.length_b   1.000
_cell.length_c   1.000
_cell.angle_alpha   90.00
_cell.angle_beta   90.00
_cell.angle_gamma   90.00
#
_symmetry.space_group_name_H-M   'P 1'
#
loop_
_entity.id
_entity.type
_entity.pdbx_description
1 polymer ?
#
loop_
_entity_poly.entity_id
_entity_poly.type
_entity_poly.pdbx_seq_one_letter_code
_entity_poly.pdbx_strand_id
1 'polypeptide(L)'
;MLPESLLHAPEPGEIILVLTTGLMLIAAAAMFGLRWRFDTRMRHHWQAMRGRATLGLPRAVAPVVPEEVAELREIVTGLVKSGRWRTLGAVLEMLAARPMDAADGRRLHDAAVDAALAPLGRARGLTALDAALAPYARAAEDGTPALVALEARALAAAIARAEAQAGEAGRAMALTWAGRIETLARSRPLDAAVLPLLAEALYVAAATASDLTGICTAFRRWQAADPGNARTYVTHAARLAALGPPAEEELGRHFCEAVAASRFLGGPGPVLRARLAAAERGGRSLASLPGHTPRSLLAALDEVAEGPGGQAIVNAVGAQALKDGDESLARAVVAQHLTLWIPSLWPDREGFLALYWRAAGRYAGLGAPGAEGDLRRAAS
;
A
#
# COMPACT_ATOMS: atom_id res chain seq x y z
N MET A 1 10.16 -30.79 66.81
CA MET A 1 9.17 -31.73 66.26
C MET A 1 8.66 -31.14 64.96
N LEU A 2 9.17 -31.64 63.84
CA LEU A 2 8.62 -31.34 62.51
C LEU A 2 7.53 -32.39 62.22
N PRO A 3 6.39 -32.01 61.61
CA PRO A 3 5.32 -32.95 61.33
C PRO A 3 5.77 -34.00 60.31
N GLU A 4 5.47 -35.27 60.58
CA GLU A 4 5.75 -36.45 59.73
C GLU A 4 5.08 -36.38 58.33
N SER A 5 4.27 -35.37 58.06
CA SER A 5 3.55 -35.18 56.80
C SER A 5 4.41 -34.68 55.63
N LEU A 6 5.73 -34.57 55.77
CA LEU A 6 6.64 -34.06 54.73
C LEU A 6 7.58 -35.13 54.11
N LEU A 7 7.40 -36.42 54.46
CA LEU A 7 8.26 -37.51 53.98
C LEU A 7 7.57 -38.48 52.99
N HIS A 8 6.43 -38.13 52.42
CA HIS A 8 5.95 -38.85 51.24
C HIS A 8 6.62 -38.26 49.99
N ALA A 9 7.71 -38.91 49.58
CA ALA A 9 8.19 -38.78 48.21
C ALA A 9 7.00 -39.15 47.29
N PRO A 10 6.60 -38.24 46.37
CA PRO A 10 5.46 -38.50 45.51
C PRO A 10 5.70 -39.80 44.75
N GLU A 11 4.71 -40.69 44.75
CA GLU A 11 4.86 -41.95 44.05
C GLU A 11 5.18 -41.66 42.57
N PRO A 12 6.04 -42.45 41.92
CA PRO A 12 6.43 -42.20 40.52
C PRO A 12 5.21 -42.08 39.59
N GLY A 13 4.08 -42.71 39.93
CA GLY A 13 2.80 -42.54 39.23
C GLY A 13 2.18 -41.14 39.36
N GLU A 14 2.29 -40.48 40.52
CA GLU A 14 1.80 -39.11 40.73
C GLU A 14 2.65 -38.07 39.99
N ILE A 15 3.97 -38.28 39.94
CA ILE A 15 4.88 -37.42 39.17
C ILE A 15 4.57 -37.53 37.67
N ILE A 16 4.35 -38.75 37.16
CA ILE A 16 3.98 -38.99 35.76
C ILE A 16 2.61 -38.37 35.45
N LEU A 17 1.64 -38.48 36.35
CA LEU A 17 0.30 -37.91 36.18
C LEU A 17 0.34 -36.37 36.15
N VAL A 18 1.08 -35.73 37.05
CA VAL A 18 1.23 -34.27 37.08
C VAL A 18 1.97 -33.76 35.83
N LEU A 19 3.04 -34.45 35.40
CA LEU A 19 3.76 -34.09 34.19
C LEU A 19 2.90 -34.25 32.93
N THR A 20 2.19 -35.36 32.79
CA THR A 20 1.31 -35.60 31.62
C THR A 20 0.13 -34.63 31.58
N THR A 21 -0.48 -34.33 32.73
CA THR A 21 -1.58 -33.36 32.83
C THR A 21 -1.09 -31.94 32.53
N GLY A 22 0.09 -31.55 33.03
CA GLY A 22 0.73 -30.28 32.72
C GLY A 22 1.07 -30.13 31.23
N LEU A 23 1.63 -31.18 30.61
CA LEU A 23 1.94 -31.19 29.18
C LEU A 23 0.68 -31.13 28.32
N MET A 24 -0.38 -31.84 28.71
CA MET A 24 -1.70 -31.78 28.07
C MET A 24 -2.31 -30.37 28.14
N LEU A 25 -2.21 -29.69 29.28
CA LEU A 25 -2.68 -28.32 29.45
C LEU A 25 -1.89 -27.32 28.59
N ILE A 26 -0.57 -27.45 28.52
CA ILE A 26 0.28 -26.61 27.65
C ILE A 26 -0.05 -26.87 26.18
N ALA A 27 -0.21 -28.13 25.77
CA ALA A 27 -0.59 -28.49 24.41
C ALA A 27 -2.00 -27.98 24.06
N ALA A 28 -2.96 -28.09 24.98
CA ALA A 28 -4.31 -27.57 24.81
C ALA A 28 -4.31 -26.04 24.70
N ALA A 29 -3.56 -25.33 25.55
CA ALA A 29 -3.40 -23.87 25.47
C ALA A 29 -2.71 -23.44 24.17
N ALA A 30 -1.69 -24.18 23.71
CA ALA A 30 -1.02 -23.94 22.44
C ALA A 30 -1.97 -24.17 21.25
N MET A 31 -2.73 -25.26 21.25
CA MET A 31 -3.74 -25.56 20.23
C MET A 31 -4.89 -24.55 20.23
N PHE A 32 -5.34 -24.12 21.40
CA PHE A 32 -6.39 -23.10 21.54
C PHE A 32 -5.88 -21.74 21.06
N GLY A 33 -4.65 -21.36 21.41
CA GLY A 33 -3.99 -20.16 20.91
C GLY A 33 -3.77 -20.20 19.39
N LEU A 34 -3.36 -21.35 18.84
CA LEU A 34 -3.22 -21.56 17.40
C LEU A 34 -4.58 -21.44 16.70
N ARG A 35 -5.60 -22.12 17.23
CA ARG A 35 -6.96 -22.13 16.68
C ARG A 35 -7.61 -20.75 16.75
N TRP A 36 -7.44 -20.02 17.86
CA TRP A 36 -7.92 -18.66 17.99
C TRP A 36 -7.26 -17.71 16.99
N ARG A 37 -5.94 -17.83 16.80
CA ARG A 37 -5.20 -17.06 15.78
C ARG A 37 -5.62 -17.42 14.37
N PHE A 38 -5.81 -18.70 14.07
CA PHE A 38 -6.32 -19.17 12.78
C PHE A 38 -7.73 -18.69 12.51
N ASP A 39 -8.62 -18.78 13.49
CA ASP A 39 -10.02 -18.39 13.37
C ASP A 39 -10.17 -16.86 13.27
N THR A 40 -9.39 -16.09 14.03
CA THR A 40 -9.36 -14.62 13.91
C THR A 40 -8.78 -14.18 12.56
N ARG A 41 -7.66 -14.78 12.11
CA ARG A 41 -7.08 -14.50 10.79
C ARG A 41 -8.01 -14.93 9.65
N MET A 42 -8.64 -16.10 9.76
CA MET A 42 -9.62 -16.55 8.77
C MET A 42 -10.82 -15.62 8.77
N ARG A 43 -11.37 -15.24 9.92
CA ARG A 43 -12.48 -14.28 10.00
C ARG A 43 -12.12 -12.92 9.40
N HIS A 44 -10.94 -12.37 9.69
CA HIS A 44 -10.48 -11.13 9.06
C HIS A 44 -10.20 -11.30 7.56
N HIS A 45 -9.60 -12.40 7.14
CA HIS A 45 -9.38 -12.73 5.72
C HIS A 45 -10.72 -12.83 4.99
N TRP A 46 -11.68 -13.56 5.57
CA TRP A 46 -13.04 -13.69 5.07
C TRP A 46 -13.81 -12.38 5.13
N GLN A 47 -13.58 -11.49 6.10
CA GLN A 47 -14.23 -10.17 6.16
C GLN A 47 -13.61 -9.17 5.20
N ALA A 48 -12.29 -9.18 4.99
CA ALA A 48 -11.60 -8.38 3.98
C ALA A 48 -11.98 -8.84 2.56
N MET A 49 -12.14 -10.15 2.37
CA MET A 49 -12.61 -10.74 1.11
C MET A 49 -14.12 -10.56 0.95
N ARG A 50 -14.94 -10.75 2.00
CA ARG A 50 -16.41 -10.53 1.95
C ARG A 50 -16.79 -9.07 1.89
N GLY A 51 -16.06 -8.13 2.47
CA GLY A 51 -16.27 -6.70 2.25
C GLY A 51 -16.10 -6.29 0.77
N ARG A 52 -15.51 -7.17 -0.04
CA ARG A 52 -15.41 -7.06 -1.50
C ARG A 52 -16.29 -8.05 -2.27
N ALA A 53 -16.59 -9.20 -1.68
CA ALA A 53 -17.50 -10.22 -2.20
C ALA A 53 -18.95 -10.06 -1.69
N THR A 54 -19.27 -8.95 -1.02
CA THR A 54 -20.63 -8.60 -0.60
C THR A 54 -21.42 -8.18 -1.81
N LEU A 55 -22.04 -9.20 -2.40
CA LEU A 55 -23.19 -9.15 -3.30
C LEU A 55 -22.89 -8.50 -4.65
N GLY A 56 -23.55 -8.96 -5.70
CA GLY A 56 -23.73 -8.17 -6.92
C GLY A 56 -24.58 -6.93 -6.60
N LEU A 57 -24.09 -6.07 -5.70
CA LEU A 57 -24.61 -4.74 -5.52
C LEU A 57 -24.21 -3.95 -6.77
N PRO A 58 -25.12 -3.10 -7.27
CA PRO A 58 -24.81 -2.27 -8.43
C PRO A 58 -23.48 -1.57 -8.16
N ARG A 59 -22.52 -1.72 -9.10
CA ARG A 59 -21.38 -0.81 -9.19
C ARG A 59 -21.93 0.58 -8.95
N ALA A 60 -21.48 1.27 -7.91
CA ALA A 60 -21.95 2.61 -7.63
C ALA A 60 -21.79 3.41 -8.92
N VAL A 61 -22.92 3.84 -9.50
CA VAL A 61 -23.00 4.51 -10.80
C VAL A 61 -22.25 5.85 -10.75
N ALA A 62 -21.96 6.34 -9.54
CA ALA A 62 -21.07 7.46 -9.31
C ALA A 62 -19.97 7.04 -8.31
N PRO A 63 -18.69 7.38 -8.57
CA PRO A 63 -17.67 7.32 -7.54
C PRO A 63 -18.07 8.22 -6.36
N VAL A 64 -17.61 7.87 -5.15
CA VAL A 64 -17.53 8.81 -4.03
C VAL A 64 -16.99 10.14 -4.58
N VAL A 65 -17.71 11.24 -4.37
CA VAL A 65 -17.34 12.52 -4.96
C VAL A 65 -15.94 12.88 -4.43
N PRO A 66 -14.98 13.35 -5.26
CA PRO A 66 -13.64 13.75 -4.82
C PRO A 66 -13.62 14.66 -3.57
N GLU A 67 -14.73 15.38 -3.34
CA GLU A 67 -15.04 16.21 -2.19
C GLU A 67 -15.01 15.44 -0.86
N GLU A 68 -15.55 14.23 -0.76
CA GLU A 68 -15.57 13.45 0.50
C GLU A 68 -14.15 13.01 0.91
N VAL A 69 -13.29 12.70 -0.07
CA VAL A 69 -11.87 12.38 0.18
C VAL A 69 -11.12 13.64 0.62
N ALA A 70 -11.44 14.79 0.02
CA ALA A 70 -10.87 16.07 0.43
C ALA A 70 -11.30 16.44 1.87
N GLU A 71 -12.58 16.31 2.19
CA GLU A 71 -13.13 16.53 3.52
C GLU A 71 -12.48 15.62 4.56
N LEU A 72 -12.36 14.31 4.27
CA LEU A 72 -11.66 13.37 5.14
C LEU A 72 -10.22 13.80 5.41
N ARG A 73 -9.50 14.24 4.37
CA ARG A 73 -8.12 14.74 4.51
C ARG A 73 -8.05 16.00 5.35
N GLU A 74 -9.00 16.91 5.21
CA GLU A 74 -9.10 18.14 6.01
C GLU A 74 -9.37 17.82 7.48
N ILE A 75 -10.34 16.94 7.75
CA ILE A 75 -10.66 16.47 9.10
C ILE A 75 -9.42 15.85 9.76
N VAL A 76 -8.77 14.90 9.09
CA VAL A 76 -7.59 14.22 9.63
C VAL A 76 -6.43 15.20 9.85
N THR A 77 -6.20 16.10 8.90
CA THR A 77 -5.18 17.15 9.02
C THR A 77 -5.48 18.07 10.21
N GLY A 78 -6.75 18.42 10.42
CA GLY A 78 -7.21 19.21 11.56
C GLY A 78 -6.97 18.49 12.90
N LEU A 79 -7.25 17.18 12.97
CA LEU A 79 -7.00 16.37 14.17
C LEU A 79 -5.51 16.30 14.52
N VAL A 80 -4.63 16.11 13.53
CA VAL A 80 -3.17 16.11 13.74
C VAL A 80 -2.68 17.48 14.21
N LYS A 81 -3.10 18.56 13.54
CA LYS A 81 -2.71 19.94 13.92
C LYS A 81 -3.15 20.32 15.33
N SER A 82 -4.34 19.89 15.74
CA SER A 82 -4.91 20.18 17.06
C SER A 82 -4.47 19.20 18.17
N GLY A 83 -3.65 18.20 17.85
CA GLY A 83 -3.19 17.20 18.81
C GLY A 83 -4.30 16.29 19.33
N ARG A 84 -5.42 16.15 18.61
CA ARG A 84 -6.57 15.30 18.98
C ARG A 84 -6.34 13.83 18.63
N TRP A 85 -5.26 13.26 19.14
CA TRP A 85 -4.76 11.93 18.79
C TRP A 85 -5.74 10.80 19.08
N ARG A 86 -6.45 10.82 20.22
CA ARG A 86 -7.46 9.79 20.53
C ARG A 86 -8.60 9.77 19.52
N THR A 87 -9.08 10.95 19.10
CA THR A 87 -10.10 11.05 18.05
C THR A 87 -9.58 10.54 16.72
N LEU A 88 -8.33 10.86 16.36
CA LEU A 88 -7.68 10.31 15.17
C LEU A 88 -7.60 8.77 15.22
N GLY A 89 -7.19 8.21 16.37
CA GLY A 89 -7.12 6.76 16.57
C GLY A 89 -8.47 6.08 16.33
N ALA A 90 -9.56 6.63 16.89
CA ALA A 90 -10.91 6.12 16.68
C ALA A 90 -11.36 6.21 15.21
N VAL A 91 -11.02 7.29 14.50
CA VAL A 91 -11.32 7.44 13.06
C VAL A 91 -10.58 6.39 12.24
N LEU A 92 -9.28 6.19 12.50
CA LEU A 92 -8.47 5.20 11.79
C LEU A 92 -8.96 3.77 12.05
N GLU A 93 -9.30 3.45 13.30
CA GLU A 93 -9.85 2.14 13.66
C GLU A 93 -11.20 1.87 12.97
N MET A 94 -12.09 2.87 12.93
CA MET A 94 -13.36 2.78 12.22
C MET A 94 -13.15 2.51 10.71
N LEU A 95 -12.23 3.26 10.08
CA LEU A 95 -11.92 3.11 8.65
C LEU A 95 -11.24 1.76 8.34
N ALA A 96 -10.42 1.24 9.26
CA ALA A 96 -9.80 -0.07 9.13
C ALA A 96 -10.83 -1.20 9.26
N ALA A 97 -11.81 -1.07 10.16
CA ALA A 97 -12.88 -2.05 10.35
C ALA A 97 -13.91 -2.06 9.19
N ARG A 98 -13.99 -0.98 8.42
CA ARG A 98 -14.91 -0.82 7.27
C ARG A 98 -14.13 -0.42 6.02
N PRO A 99 -13.46 -1.37 5.36
CA PRO A 99 -12.68 -1.07 4.17
C PRO A 99 -13.58 -0.55 3.06
N MET A 100 -13.38 0.72 2.68
CA MET A 100 -14.09 1.42 1.61
C MET A 100 -13.06 2.04 0.66
N ASP A 101 -13.37 1.99 -0.64
CA ASP A 101 -12.54 2.59 -1.68
C ASP A 101 -13.01 4.02 -1.99
N ALA A 102 -12.04 4.90 -2.19
CA ALA A 102 -12.21 6.29 -2.62
C ALA A 102 -12.44 6.38 -4.14
N ALA A 103 -12.86 7.57 -4.60
CA ALA A 103 -13.04 7.90 -6.01
C ALA A 103 -11.84 7.57 -6.91
N ASP A 104 -10.64 7.68 -6.35
CA ASP A 104 -9.37 7.45 -7.02
C ASP A 104 -8.90 5.98 -6.93
N GLY A 105 -9.75 5.09 -6.39
CA GLY A 105 -9.49 3.67 -6.23
C GLY A 105 -8.44 3.33 -5.18
N ARG A 106 -8.10 4.26 -4.26
CA ARG A 106 -7.36 3.97 -3.02
C ARG A 106 -8.32 3.68 -1.89
N ARG A 107 -7.88 2.98 -0.84
CA ARG A 107 -8.70 2.85 0.38
C ARG A 107 -8.81 4.17 1.12
N LEU A 108 -9.99 4.50 1.64
CA LEU A 108 -10.21 5.69 2.46
C LEU A 108 -9.32 5.69 3.72
N HIS A 109 -9.11 4.51 4.31
CA HIS A 109 -8.14 4.32 5.40
C HIS A 109 -6.73 4.78 5.00
N ASP A 110 -6.26 4.38 3.81
CA ASP A 110 -4.92 4.76 3.34
C ASP A 110 -4.84 6.25 3.03
N ALA A 111 -5.91 6.85 2.49
CA ALA A 111 -6.00 8.30 2.28
C ALA A 111 -5.97 9.09 3.60
N ALA A 112 -6.64 8.59 4.64
CA ALA A 112 -6.58 9.17 5.98
C ALA A 112 -5.18 9.06 6.58
N VAL A 113 -4.53 7.90 6.47
CA VAL A 113 -3.15 7.71 6.94
C VAL A 113 -2.19 8.63 6.19
N ASP A 114 -2.27 8.72 4.86
CA ASP A 114 -1.44 9.62 4.07
C ASP A 114 -1.63 11.10 4.51
N ALA A 115 -2.87 11.51 4.81
CA ALA A 115 -3.16 12.85 5.35
C ALA A 115 -2.59 13.06 6.75
N ALA A 116 -2.71 12.06 7.63
CA ALA A 116 -2.15 12.10 8.97
C ALA A 116 -0.64 12.29 8.92
N LEU A 117 0.04 11.63 7.96
CA LEU A 117 1.49 11.66 7.77
C LEU A 117 2.00 12.84 6.92
N ALA A 118 1.12 13.70 6.40
CA ALA A 118 1.50 14.86 5.60
C ALA A 118 2.55 15.81 6.24
N PRO A 119 2.64 15.99 7.57
CA PRO A 119 3.74 16.73 8.19
C PRO A 119 5.13 16.16 7.87
N LEU A 120 5.25 14.83 7.80
CA LEU A 120 6.52 14.18 7.47
C LEU A 120 6.96 14.51 6.05
N GLY A 121 6.05 14.65 5.09
CA GLY A 121 6.39 15.05 3.72
C GLY A 121 6.94 16.47 3.61
N ARG A 122 6.57 17.37 4.55
CA ARG A 122 6.97 18.78 4.56
C ARG A 122 8.28 19.05 5.30
N ALA A 123 8.76 18.11 6.11
CA ALA A 123 10.01 18.23 6.85
C ALA A 123 11.22 18.32 5.90
N ARG A 124 12.05 19.37 6.08
CA ARG A 124 13.25 19.60 5.25
C ARG A 124 14.48 18.99 5.93
N GLY A 125 15.00 17.90 5.37
CA GLY A 125 16.16 17.17 5.89
C GLY A 125 15.84 16.19 7.02
N LEU A 126 16.87 15.42 7.44
CA LEU A 126 16.74 14.34 8.42
C LEU A 126 16.39 14.84 9.83
N THR A 127 16.99 15.95 10.29
CA THR A 127 16.70 16.51 11.63
C THR A 127 15.26 16.97 11.76
N ALA A 128 14.73 17.67 10.76
CA ALA A 128 13.33 18.10 10.76
C ALA A 128 12.37 16.90 10.67
N LEU A 129 12.79 15.82 10.00
CA LEU A 129 12.01 14.59 9.90
C LEU A 129 11.91 13.89 11.26
N ASP A 130 13.01 13.82 12.00
CA ASP A 130 13.02 13.28 13.37
C ASP A 130 12.15 14.10 14.33
N ALA A 131 12.25 15.44 14.27
CA ALA A 131 11.37 16.33 15.05
C ALA A 131 9.88 16.13 14.69
N ALA A 132 9.57 15.89 13.42
CA ALA A 132 8.21 15.64 12.96
C ALA A 132 7.69 14.25 13.37
N LEU A 133 8.54 13.29 13.74
CA LEU A 133 8.15 11.98 14.26
C LEU A 133 7.75 12.03 15.74
N ALA A 134 8.30 12.97 16.52
CA ALA A 134 8.07 13.05 17.96
C ALA A 134 6.59 13.09 18.40
N PRO A 135 5.68 13.81 17.71
CA PRO A 135 4.27 13.82 18.07
C PRO A 135 3.59 12.45 17.95
N TYR A 136 3.98 11.62 16.97
CA TYR A 136 3.43 10.27 16.80
C TYR A 136 3.88 9.33 17.91
N ALA A 137 5.15 9.42 18.29
CA ALA A 137 5.69 8.64 19.41
C ALA A 137 4.96 8.97 20.73
N ARG A 138 4.77 10.27 21.02
CA ARG A 138 3.99 10.70 22.20
C ARG A 138 2.55 10.22 22.16
N ALA A 139 1.91 10.28 20.99
CA ALA A 139 0.54 9.81 20.80
C ALA A 139 0.39 8.30 21.05
N ALA A 140 1.43 7.51 20.74
CA ALA A 140 1.44 6.06 20.91
C ALA A 140 1.76 5.59 22.33
N GLU A 141 2.18 6.48 23.25
CA GLU A 141 2.55 6.14 24.63
C GLU A 141 1.42 5.41 25.36
N ASP A 142 0.17 5.85 25.15
CA ASP A 142 -1.04 5.28 25.76
C ASP A 142 -1.35 3.84 25.33
N GLY A 143 -0.65 3.33 24.31
CA GLY A 143 -0.76 1.94 23.85
C GLY A 143 -1.97 1.67 22.96
N THR A 144 -2.71 2.69 22.51
CA THR A 144 -3.82 2.51 21.57
C THR A 144 -3.31 1.84 20.29
N PRO A 145 -3.82 0.65 19.89
CA PRO A 145 -3.29 -0.10 18.75
C PRO A 145 -3.20 0.69 17.44
N ALA A 146 -4.22 1.49 17.13
CA ALA A 146 -4.25 2.33 15.93
C ALA A 146 -3.15 3.42 15.96
N LEU A 147 -2.85 4.01 17.12
CA LEU A 147 -1.82 5.03 17.27
C LEU A 147 -0.41 4.44 17.25
N VAL A 148 -0.21 3.26 17.86
CA VAL A 148 1.07 2.55 17.76
C VAL A 148 1.34 2.12 16.30
N ALA A 149 0.31 1.62 15.60
CA ALA A 149 0.43 1.27 14.19
C ALA A 149 0.68 2.52 13.31
N LEU A 150 0.09 3.66 13.65
CA LEU A 150 0.37 4.95 13.00
C LEU A 150 1.81 5.43 13.27
N GLU A 151 2.35 5.29 14.48
CA GLU A 151 3.76 5.59 14.77
C GLU A 151 4.69 4.70 13.94
N ALA A 152 4.44 3.39 13.91
CA ALA A 152 5.22 2.46 13.11
C ALA A 152 5.17 2.84 11.61
N ARG A 153 3.98 3.22 11.12
CA ARG A 153 3.79 3.67 9.74
C ARG A 153 4.47 5.02 9.46
N ALA A 154 4.50 5.94 10.44
CA ALA A 154 5.22 7.20 10.37
C ALA A 154 6.73 6.97 10.25
N LEU A 155 7.29 6.05 11.05
CA LEU A 155 8.69 5.62 10.96
C LEU A 155 8.98 5.01 9.57
N ALA A 156 8.09 4.17 9.04
CA ALA A 156 8.24 3.60 7.70
C ALA A 156 8.23 4.68 6.59
N ALA A 157 7.39 5.71 6.71
CA ALA A 157 7.41 6.86 5.79
C ALA A 157 8.73 7.64 5.90
N ALA A 158 9.27 7.80 7.12
CA ALA A 158 10.54 8.47 7.34
C ALA A 158 11.72 7.69 6.75
N ILE A 159 11.74 6.35 6.90
CA ILE A 159 12.73 5.45 6.27
C ILE A 159 12.77 5.69 4.76
N ALA A 160 11.61 5.63 4.09
CA ALA A 160 11.54 5.82 2.64
C ALA A 160 12.10 7.18 2.19
N ARG A 161 11.90 8.24 2.98
CA ARG A 161 12.48 9.57 2.72
C ARG A 161 13.98 9.63 2.99
N ALA A 162 14.46 9.01 4.06
CA ALA A 162 15.89 8.98 4.38
C ALA A 162 16.69 8.19 3.35
N GLU A 163 16.16 7.06 2.87
CA GLU A 163 16.75 6.28 1.78
C GLU A 163 16.84 7.10 0.47
N ALA A 164 15.89 8.02 0.24
CA ALA A 164 15.89 8.89 -0.94
C ALA A 164 16.90 10.05 -0.86
N GLN A 165 17.39 10.42 0.33
CA GLN A 165 18.34 11.54 0.50
C GLN A 165 19.81 11.18 0.20
N ALA A 166 20.09 9.96 -0.29
CA ALA A 166 21.41 9.45 -0.71
C ALA A 166 22.58 9.79 0.25
N GLY A 167 23.02 8.82 1.06
CA GLY A 167 24.22 8.95 1.88
C GLY A 167 24.20 8.12 3.16
N GLU A 168 25.35 8.08 3.84
CA GLU A 168 25.54 7.31 5.07
C GLU A 168 24.62 7.77 6.21
N ALA A 169 24.42 9.08 6.36
CA ALA A 169 23.53 9.64 7.38
C ALA A 169 22.07 9.20 7.19
N GLY A 170 21.58 9.18 5.95
CA GLY A 170 20.25 8.69 5.62
C GLY A 170 20.10 7.20 5.91
N ARG A 171 21.11 6.40 5.55
CA ARG A 171 21.14 4.95 5.84
C ARG A 171 21.17 4.66 7.35
N ALA A 172 21.99 5.38 8.11
CA ALA A 172 22.09 5.21 9.56
C ALA A 172 20.77 5.55 10.28
N MET A 173 20.09 6.62 9.85
CA MET A 173 18.77 6.99 10.36
C MET A 173 17.71 5.95 9.99
N ALA A 174 17.71 5.47 8.73
CA ALA A 174 16.80 4.43 8.29
C ALA A 174 16.93 3.15 9.14
N LEU A 175 18.16 2.69 9.41
CA LEU A 175 18.41 1.53 10.27
C LEU A 175 17.95 1.75 11.72
N THR A 176 18.14 2.96 12.25
CA THR A 176 17.70 3.32 13.60
C THR A 176 16.17 3.27 13.71
N TRP A 177 15.46 3.85 12.73
CA TRP A 177 13.99 3.81 12.71
C TRP A 177 13.45 2.41 12.42
N ALA A 178 14.14 1.60 11.60
CA ALA A 178 13.80 0.19 11.40
C ALA A 178 13.85 -0.58 12.72
N GLY A 179 14.93 -0.43 13.50
CA GLY A 179 15.06 -1.03 14.83
C GLY A 179 13.98 -0.56 15.81
N ARG A 180 13.52 0.70 15.70
CA ARG A 180 12.38 1.21 16.50
C ARG A 180 11.07 0.51 16.13
N ILE A 181 10.79 0.30 14.84
CA ILE A 181 9.59 -0.44 14.39
C ILE A 181 9.58 -1.86 14.98
N GLU A 182 10.72 -2.58 14.90
CA GLU A 182 10.85 -3.91 15.47
C GLU A 182 10.69 -3.94 17.00
N THR A 183 11.18 -2.89 17.67
CA THR A 183 11.02 -2.74 19.13
C THR A 183 9.57 -2.48 19.50
N LEU A 184 8.86 -1.60 18.77
CA LEU A 184 7.42 -1.36 18.96
C LEU A 184 6.61 -2.65 18.79
N ALA A 185 6.91 -3.44 17.76
CA ALA A 185 6.20 -4.69 17.49
C ALA A 185 6.45 -5.78 18.56
N ARG A 186 7.64 -5.81 19.19
CA ARG A 186 7.98 -6.80 20.24
C ARG A 186 7.53 -6.38 21.64
N SER A 187 7.61 -5.08 21.95
CA SER A 187 7.36 -4.56 23.30
C SER A 187 5.87 -4.37 23.61
N ARG A 188 5.00 -4.37 22.59
CA ARG A 188 3.55 -4.22 22.74
C ARG A 188 2.86 -5.52 22.29
N PRO A 189 1.77 -5.96 22.94
CA PRO A 189 1.03 -7.16 22.56
C PRO A 189 0.15 -6.92 21.31
N LEU A 190 0.75 -6.45 20.22
CA LEU A 190 0.07 -6.13 18.97
C LEU A 190 0.23 -7.28 17.98
N ASP A 191 -0.88 -7.76 17.41
CA ASP A 191 -0.82 -8.77 16.36
C ASP A 191 -0.77 -8.07 14.99
N ALA A 192 0.41 -8.06 14.37
CA ALA A 192 0.59 -7.52 13.02
C ALA A 192 -0.30 -8.22 11.97
N ALA A 193 -0.78 -9.44 12.24
CA ALA A 193 -1.69 -10.15 11.33
C ALA A 193 -3.10 -9.53 11.26
N VAL A 194 -3.46 -8.65 12.20
CA VAL A 194 -4.75 -7.93 12.22
C VAL A 194 -4.58 -6.40 12.19
N LEU A 195 -3.34 -5.91 12.11
CA LEU A 195 -2.99 -4.49 12.01
C LEU A 195 -2.18 -4.22 10.74
N PRO A 196 -2.84 -3.98 9.58
CA PRO A 196 -2.19 -3.80 8.28
C PRO A 196 -1.06 -2.77 8.25
N LEU A 197 -1.21 -1.64 8.97
CA LEU A 197 -0.19 -0.58 9.05
C LEU A 197 1.08 -1.03 9.77
N LEU A 198 0.93 -1.86 10.81
CA LEU A 198 2.08 -2.42 11.51
C LEU A 198 2.79 -3.46 10.64
N ALA A 199 2.04 -4.27 9.88
CA ALA A 199 2.61 -5.22 8.92
C ALA A 199 3.35 -4.50 7.78
N GLU A 200 2.81 -3.41 7.23
CA GLU A 200 3.49 -2.55 6.25
C GLU A 200 4.79 -1.99 6.85
N ALA A 201 4.75 -1.46 8.07
CA ALA A 201 5.92 -0.90 8.72
C ALA A 201 7.01 -1.95 8.96
N LEU A 202 6.64 -3.15 9.41
CA LEU A 202 7.57 -4.27 9.58
C LEU A 202 8.16 -4.74 8.25
N TYR A 203 7.39 -4.71 7.16
CA TYR A 203 7.91 -4.95 5.82
C TYR A 203 8.98 -3.92 5.45
N VAL A 204 8.71 -2.63 5.67
CA VAL A 204 9.68 -1.56 5.38
C VAL A 204 10.94 -1.70 6.23
N ALA A 205 10.81 -1.97 7.54
CA ALA A 205 11.94 -2.21 8.43
C ALA A 205 12.81 -3.39 7.96
N ALA A 206 12.17 -4.52 7.63
CA ALA A 206 12.85 -5.67 7.07
C ALA A 206 13.58 -5.32 5.77
N ALA A 207 12.96 -4.54 4.88
CA ALA A 207 13.55 -4.16 3.61
C ALA A 207 14.74 -3.20 3.70
N THR A 208 14.91 -2.50 4.82
CA THR A 208 16.09 -1.66 5.08
C THR A 208 17.29 -2.48 5.57
N ALA A 209 17.06 -3.61 6.25
CA ALA A 209 18.09 -4.38 6.93
C ALA A 209 18.38 -5.77 6.34
N SER A 210 17.49 -6.30 5.49
CA SER A 210 17.53 -7.70 5.04
C SER A 210 17.98 -7.88 3.59
N ASP A 211 18.39 -9.11 3.28
CA ASP A 211 18.55 -9.59 1.91
C ASP A 211 17.19 -9.79 1.21
N LEU A 212 17.23 -10.18 -0.06
CA LEU A 212 16.04 -10.42 -0.89
C LEU A 212 15.07 -11.43 -0.25
N THR A 213 15.60 -12.51 0.33
CA THR A 213 14.79 -13.56 0.97
C THR A 213 14.00 -13.02 2.17
N GLY A 214 14.65 -12.21 3.01
CA GLY A 214 13.99 -11.54 4.12
C GLY A 214 12.89 -10.58 3.66
N ILE A 215 13.16 -9.83 2.58
CA ILE A 215 12.18 -8.91 1.97
C ILE A 215 10.94 -9.66 1.47
N CYS A 216 11.12 -10.76 0.74
CA CYS A 216 10.01 -11.57 0.25
C CYS A 216 9.22 -12.22 1.39
N THR A 217 9.91 -12.71 2.43
CA THR A 217 9.24 -13.26 3.62
C THR A 217 8.39 -12.22 4.33
N ALA A 218 8.91 -11.00 4.50
CA ALA A 218 8.17 -9.90 5.11
C ALA A 218 6.98 -9.46 4.24
N PHE A 219 7.14 -9.46 2.92
CA PHE A 219 6.05 -9.20 1.97
C PHE A 219 4.90 -10.19 2.14
N ARG A 220 5.19 -11.51 2.23
CA ARG A 220 4.14 -12.53 2.42
C ARG A 220 3.38 -12.36 3.73
N ARG A 221 4.05 -11.93 4.80
CA ARG A 221 3.41 -11.61 6.08
C ARG A 221 2.49 -10.40 5.96
N TRP A 222 2.93 -9.36 5.26
CA TRP A 222 2.10 -8.17 5.02
C TRP A 222 0.90 -8.47 4.11
N GLN A 223 1.12 -9.19 3.01
CA GLN A 223 0.06 -9.65 2.11
C GLN A 223 -0.98 -10.50 2.86
N ALA A 224 -0.56 -11.35 3.80
CA ALA A 224 -1.48 -12.15 4.61
C ALA A 224 -2.31 -11.30 5.60
N ALA A 225 -1.74 -10.21 6.13
CA ALA A 225 -2.43 -9.29 7.03
C ALA A 225 -3.47 -8.41 6.32
N ASP A 226 -3.26 -8.12 5.03
CA ASP A 226 -4.19 -7.31 4.23
C ASP A 226 -4.26 -7.80 2.77
N PRO A 227 -4.85 -8.97 2.51
CA PRO A 227 -4.82 -9.64 1.20
C PRO A 227 -5.54 -8.85 0.10
N GLY A 228 -6.46 -7.98 0.50
CA GLY A 228 -7.16 -7.09 -0.41
C GLY A 228 -6.38 -5.81 -0.73
N ASN A 229 -5.28 -5.47 -0.05
CA ASN A 229 -4.69 -4.16 -0.29
C ASN A 229 -3.78 -4.16 -1.53
N ALA A 230 -4.18 -3.39 -2.53
CA ALA A 230 -3.37 -3.14 -3.72
C ALA A 230 -2.00 -2.53 -3.35
N ARG A 231 -1.96 -1.73 -2.28
CA ARG A 231 -0.75 -1.04 -1.78
C ARG A 231 0.40 -2.03 -1.53
N THR A 232 0.11 -3.20 -0.98
CA THR A 232 1.12 -4.23 -0.70
C THR A 232 1.88 -4.65 -1.95
N TYR A 233 1.16 -4.86 -3.06
CA TYR A 233 1.77 -5.23 -4.35
C TYR A 233 2.54 -4.06 -4.97
N VAL A 234 2.01 -2.84 -4.87
CA VAL A 234 2.64 -1.64 -5.43
C VAL A 234 3.97 -1.33 -4.73
N THR A 235 3.97 -1.32 -3.40
CA THR A 235 5.15 -1.03 -2.60
C THR A 235 6.23 -2.11 -2.77
N HIS A 236 5.85 -3.39 -2.84
CA HIS A 236 6.81 -4.47 -3.05
C HIS A 236 7.47 -4.41 -4.44
N ALA A 237 6.70 -4.11 -5.49
CA ALA A 237 7.23 -3.96 -6.84
C ALA A 237 8.27 -2.82 -6.93
N ALA A 238 7.96 -1.66 -6.35
CA ALA A 238 8.88 -0.53 -6.28
C ALA A 238 10.18 -0.89 -5.54
N ARG A 239 10.08 -1.66 -4.45
CA ARG A 239 11.25 -2.10 -3.68
C ARG A 239 12.12 -3.07 -4.47
N LEU A 240 11.53 -4.11 -5.08
CA LEU A 240 12.26 -5.06 -5.91
C LEU A 240 12.96 -4.34 -7.08
N ALA A 241 12.29 -3.40 -7.72
CA ALA A 241 12.88 -2.60 -8.79
C ALA A 241 14.07 -1.76 -8.33
N ALA A 242 14.02 -1.19 -7.11
CA ALA A 242 15.14 -0.43 -6.53
C ALA A 242 16.39 -1.29 -6.23
N LEU A 243 16.23 -2.61 -6.03
CA LEU A 243 17.36 -3.51 -5.82
C LEU A 243 18.14 -3.81 -7.10
N GLY A 244 17.56 -3.54 -8.28
CA GLY A 244 18.22 -3.69 -9.57
C GLY A 244 18.34 -5.16 -10.02
N PRO A 245 19.40 -5.50 -10.79
CA PRO A 245 19.56 -6.83 -11.41
C PRO A 245 19.42 -8.04 -10.46
N PRO A 246 19.90 -8.01 -9.21
CA PRO A 246 19.75 -9.14 -8.28
C PRO A 246 18.31 -9.55 -7.96
N ALA A 247 17.33 -8.66 -8.17
CA ALA A 247 15.92 -8.90 -7.86
C ALA A 247 15.04 -9.06 -9.10
N GLU A 248 15.62 -9.15 -10.30
CA GLU A 248 14.84 -9.13 -11.56
C GLU A 248 13.94 -10.35 -11.74
N GLU A 249 14.43 -11.55 -11.41
CA GLU A 249 13.61 -12.76 -11.44
C GLU A 249 12.43 -12.66 -10.48
N GLU A 250 12.69 -12.17 -9.26
CA GLU A 250 11.67 -12.02 -8.22
C GLU A 250 10.65 -10.93 -8.58
N LEU A 251 11.08 -9.84 -9.22
CA LEU A 251 10.18 -8.82 -9.76
C LEU A 251 9.25 -9.41 -10.84
N GLY A 252 9.78 -10.27 -11.71
CA GLY A 252 8.97 -11.02 -12.69
C GLY A 252 7.92 -11.91 -12.04
N ARG A 253 8.32 -12.69 -11.02
CA ARG A 253 7.38 -13.53 -10.24
C ARG A 253 6.32 -12.69 -9.54
N HIS A 254 6.71 -11.58 -8.93
CA HIS A 254 5.80 -10.66 -8.26
C HIS A 254 4.75 -10.07 -9.21
N PHE A 255 5.11 -9.73 -10.45
CA PHE A 255 4.12 -9.30 -11.42
C PHE A 255 3.11 -10.41 -11.79
N CYS A 256 3.55 -11.67 -11.88
CA CYS A 256 2.63 -12.80 -12.04
C CYS A 256 1.69 -12.94 -10.83
N GLU A 257 2.20 -12.78 -9.61
CA GLU A 257 1.38 -12.80 -8.39
C GLU A 257 0.36 -11.66 -8.36
N ALA A 258 0.76 -10.45 -8.75
CA ALA A 258 -0.14 -9.29 -8.83
C ALA A 258 -1.24 -9.49 -9.90
N VAL A 259 -0.90 -10.11 -11.04
CA VAL A 259 -1.89 -10.48 -12.08
C VAL A 259 -2.89 -11.50 -11.54
N ALA A 260 -2.43 -12.53 -10.84
CA ALA A 260 -3.31 -13.50 -10.19
C ALA A 260 -4.22 -12.84 -9.14
N ALA A 261 -3.67 -11.90 -8.36
CA ALA A 261 -4.41 -11.13 -7.36
C ALA A 261 -5.47 -10.20 -7.98
N SER A 262 -5.29 -9.74 -9.22
CA SER A 262 -6.19 -8.77 -9.88
C SER A 262 -7.65 -9.22 -9.88
N ARG A 263 -7.91 -10.53 -9.99
CA ARG A 263 -9.27 -11.12 -9.91
C ARG A 263 -9.95 -10.84 -8.57
N PHE A 264 -9.19 -10.85 -7.48
CA PHE A 264 -9.66 -10.60 -6.12
C PHE A 264 -9.64 -9.12 -5.74
N LEU A 265 -8.88 -8.30 -6.49
CA LEU A 265 -8.75 -6.86 -6.28
C LEU A 265 -9.70 -6.03 -7.16
N GLY A 266 -10.57 -6.68 -7.94
CA GLY A 266 -11.61 -6.01 -8.73
C GLY A 266 -11.16 -5.47 -10.09
N GLY A 267 -9.98 -5.89 -10.60
CA GLY A 267 -9.48 -5.52 -11.92
C GLY A 267 -7.96 -5.39 -12.01
N PRO A 268 -7.40 -5.00 -13.17
CA PRO A 268 -5.96 -4.94 -13.41
C PRO A 268 -5.29 -3.66 -12.88
N GLY A 269 -6.04 -2.72 -12.30
CA GLY A 269 -5.53 -1.46 -11.76
C GLY A 269 -4.33 -1.59 -10.79
N PRO A 270 -4.36 -2.51 -9.82
CA PRO A 270 -3.21 -2.78 -8.94
C PRO A 270 -1.94 -3.20 -9.67
N VAL A 271 -2.05 -4.01 -10.73
CA VAL A 271 -0.88 -4.43 -11.54
C VAL A 271 -0.31 -3.25 -12.30
N LEU A 272 -1.17 -2.41 -12.88
CA LEU A 272 -0.74 -1.20 -13.57
C LEU A 272 0.00 -0.25 -12.62
N ARG A 273 -0.54 -0.04 -11.41
CA ARG A 273 0.11 0.76 -10.36
C ARG A 273 1.44 0.14 -9.91
N ALA A 274 1.52 -1.18 -9.78
CA ALA A 274 2.76 -1.86 -9.41
C ALA A 274 3.84 -1.72 -10.48
N ARG A 275 3.47 -1.83 -11.77
CA ARG A 275 4.39 -1.58 -12.89
C ARG A 275 4.86 -0.13 -12.93
N LEU A 276 3.96 0.83 -12.77
CA LEU A 276 4.31 2.25 -12.70
C LEU A 276 5.29 2.53 -11.56
N ALA A 277 5.01 2.02 -10.35
CA ALA A 277 5.87 2.22 -9.20
C ALA A 277 7.25 1.56 -9.36
N ALA A 278 7.31 0.39 -10.01
CA ALA A 278 8.56 -0.28 -10.36
C ALA A 278 9.38 0.52 -11.39
N ALA A 279 8.74 1.03 -12.45
CA ALA A 279 9.39 1.86 -13.46
C ALA A 279 9.96 3.15 -12.84
N GLU A 280 9.14 3.87 -12.07
CA GLU A 280 9.54 5.12 -11.42
C GLU A 280 10.68 4.90 -10.42
N ARG A 281 10.54 3.92 -9.52
CA ARG A 281 11.50 3.70 -8.43
C ARG A 281 12.79 3.04 -8.90
N GLY A 282 12.71 2.17 -9.91
CA GLY A 282 13.88 1.53 -10.52
C GLY A 282 14.63 2.40 -11.52
N GLY A 283 14.09 3.57 -11.89
CA GLY A 283 14.65 4.40 -12.97
C GLY A 283 14.64 3.67 -14.32
N ARG A 284 13.62 2.83 -14.55
CA ARG A 284 13.49 1.92 -15.70
C ARG A 284 12.29 2.32 -16.54
N SER A 285 12.38 2.10 -17.85
CA SER A 285 11.21 2.27 -18.72
C SER A 285 10.18 1.16 -18.48
N LEU A 286 8.90 1.47 -18.69
CA LEU A 286 7.82 0.48 -18.64
C LEU A 286 8.08 -0.72 -19.56
N ALA A 287 8.66 -0.46 -20.74
CA ALA A 287 9.02 -1.47 -21.74
C ALA A 287 10.11 -2.43 -21.26
N SER A 288 10.96 -2.01 -20.33
CA SER A 288 12.03 -2.84 -19.78
C SER A 288 11.58 -3.75 -18.63
N LEU A 289 10.34 -3.62 -18.16
CA LEU A 289 9.85 -4.42 -17.04
C LEU A 289 9.54 -5.87 -17.48
N PRO A 290 9.82 -6.88 -16.63
CA PRO A 290 9.48 -8.27 -16.91
C PRO A 290 8.01 -8.46 -17.33
N GLY A 291 7.80 -9.28 -18.38
CA GLY A 291 6.47 -9.60 -18.89
C GLY A 291 5.69 -8.39 -19.43
N HIS A 292 6.35 -7.31 -19.82
CA HIS A 292 5.71 -6.18 -20.51
C HIS A 292 5.37 -6.55 -21.95
N THR A 293 4.14 -6.24 -22.37
CA THR A 293 3.81 -6.10 -23.79
C THR A 293 2.91 -4.87 -23.97
N PRO A 294 3.11 -4.03 -25.00
CA PRO A 294 2.24 -2.87 -25.23
C PRO A 294 0.77 -3.26 -25.38
N ARG A 295 0.50 -4.39 -26.06
CA ARG A 295 -0.85 -4.91 -26.25
C ARG A 295 -1.55 -5.29 -24.94
N SER A 296 -0.87 -6.01 -24.04
CA SER A 296 -1.46 -6.36 -22.75
C SER A 296 -1.64 -5.15 -21.84
N LEU A 297 -0.75 -4.16 -21.92
CA LEU A 297 -0.87 -2.91 -21.19
C LEU A 297 -2.10 -2.11 -21.64
N LEU A 298 -2.30 -1.94 -22.95
CA LEU A 298 -3.46 -1.25 -23.51
C LEU A 298 -4.77 -1.99 -23.19
N ALA A 299 -4.81 -3.32 -23.31
CA ALA A 299 -5.98 -4.11 -22.92
C ALA A 299 -6.32 -3.93 -21.43
N ALA A 300 -5.32 -3.93 -20.55
CA ALA A 300 -5.53 -3.68 -19.13
C ALA A 300 -5.99 -2.25 -18.83
N LEU A 301 -5.58 -1.26 -19.64
CA LEU A 301 -6.06 0.12 -19.53
C LEU A 301 -7.53 0.25 -19.95
N ASP A 302 -7.93 -0.44 -21.01
CA ASP A 302 -9.33 -0.50 -21.46
C ASP A 302 -10.27 -0.98 -20.35
N GLU A 303 -9.85 -2.00 -19.59
CA GLU A 303 -10.63 -2.54 -18.48
C GLU A 303 -10.77 -1.59 -17.27
N VAL A 304 -9.88 -0.60 -17.12
CA VAL A 304 -9.87 0.28 -15.93
C VAL A 304 -10.20 1.74 -16.23
N ALA A 305 -10.11 2.19 -17.49
CA ALA A 305 -10.15 3.60 -17.85
C ALA A 305 -11.40 4.33 -17.34
N GLU A 306 -12.55 3.65 -17.36
CA GLU A 306 -13.85 4.17 -16.95
C GLU A 306 -14.16 3.95 -15.45
N GLY A 307 -13.36 3.15 -14.75
CA GLY A 307 -13.57 2.84 -13.33
C GLY A 307 -13.02 3.91 -12.38
N PRO A 308 -13.35 3.83 -11.06
CA PRO A 308 -12.80 4.72 -10.05
C PRO A 308 -11.27 4.76 -10.05
N GLY A 309 -10.68 5.95 -10.23
CA GLY A 309 -9.24 6.15 -10.35
C GLY A 309 -8.63 5.69 -11.67
N GLY A 310 -9.43 5.21 -12.62
CA GLY A 310 -9.02 4.77 -13.95
C GLY A 310 -8.27 5.85 -14.71
N GLN A 311 -8.85 7.04 -14.80
CA GLN A 311 -8.21 8.18 -15.46
C GLN A 311 -6.88 8.59 -14.80
N ALA A 312 -6.73 8.45 -13.48
CA ALA A 312 -5.44 8.70 -12.84
C ALA A 312 -4.36 7.68 -13.28
N ILE A 313 -4.74 6.41 -13.45
CA ILE A 313 -3.84 5.38 -13.98
C ILE A 313 -3.52 5.65 -15.44
N VAL A 314 -4.51 5.98 -16.28
CA VAL A 314 -4.34 6.31 -17.70
C VAL A 314 -3.38 7.49 -17.87
N ASN A 315 -3.60 8.58 -17.13
CA ASN A 315 -2.70 9.74 -17.14
C ASN A 315 -1.28 9.35 -16.71
N ALA A 316 -1.13 8.57 -15.64
CA ALA A 316 0.17 8.14 -15.15
C ALA A 316 0.92 7.24 -16.16
N VAL A 317 0.23 6.31 -16.81
CA VAL A 317 0.84 5.47 -17.86
C VAL A 317 1.22 6.31 -19.08
N GLY A 318 0.36 7.19 -19.55
CA GLY A 318 0.66 8.08 -20.69
C GLY A 318 1.86 8.99 -20.41
N ALA A 319 1.90 9.60 -19.23
CA ALA A 319 3.00 10.47 -18.80
C ALA A 319 4.31 9.68 -18.62
N GLN A 320 4.25 8.49 -18.02
CA GLN A 320 5.42 7.64 -17.85
C GLN A 320 5.96 7.14 -19.20
N ALA A 321 5.10 6.71 -20.13
CA ALA A 321 5.51 6.30 -21.47
C ALA A 321 6.22 7.43 -22.23
N LEU A 322 5.72 8.67 -22.13
CA LEU A 322 6.38 9.82 -22.72
C LEU A 322 7.74 10.10 -22.06
N LYS A 323 7.81 10.05 -20.72
CA LYS A 323 9.07 10.18 -19.97
C LYS A 323 10.10 9.12 -20.35
N ASP A 324 9.64 7.91 -20.69
CA ASP A 324 10.47 6.79 -21.13
C ASP A 324 10.92 6.92 -22.60
N GLY A 325 10.43 7.93 -23.34
CA GLY A 325 10.70 8.11 -24.76
C GLY A 325 9.82 7.24 -25.69
N ASP A 326 8.82 6.53 -25.17
CA ASP A 326 7.87 5.74 -25.95
C ASP A 326 6.67 6.58 -26.37
N GLU A 327 6.91 7.49 -27.33
CA GLU A 327 5.84 8.34 -27.86
C GLU A 327 4.73 7.54 -28.54
N SER A 328 5.03 6.37 -29.10
CA SER A 328 4.01 5.51 -29.73
C SER A 328 2.99 5.02 -28.72
N LEU A 329 3.46 4.49 -27.58
CA LEU A 329 2.59 4.07 -26.49
C LEU A 329 1.87 5.26 -25.87
N ALA A 330 2.57 6.37 -25.61
CA ALA A 330 1.94 7.58 -25.04
C ALA A 330 0.79 8.08 -25.91
N ARG A 331 0.98 8.13 -27.24
CA ARG A 331 -0.08 8.49 -28.19
C ARG A 331 -1.22 7.50 -28.19
N ALA A 332 -0.96 6.20 -28.13
CA ALA A 332 -2.01 5.18 -28.07
C ALA A 332 -2.87 5.33 -26.81
N VAL A 333 -2.24 5.53 -25.65
CA VAL A 333 -2.94 5.75 -24.37
C VAL A 333 -3.80 7.02 -24.42
N VAL A 334 -3.25 8.13 -24.92
CA VAL A 334 -3.98 9.40 -25.06
C VAL A 334 -5.15 9.26 -26.03
N ALA A 335 -4.95 8.60 -27.16
CA ALA A 335 -5.98 8.50 -28.19
C ALA A 335 -7.12 7.55 -27.81
N GLN A 336 -6.83 6.47 -27.09
CA GLN A 336 -7.80 5.39 -26.83
C GLN A 336 -8.47 5.46 -25.46
N HIS A 337 -7.79 6.00 -24.43
CA HIS A 337 -8.25 5.84 -23.05
C HIS A 337 -8.33 7.14 -22.24
N LEU A 338 -7.68 8.22 -22.69
CA LEU A 338 -7.64 9.48 -21.96
C LEU A 338 -8.91 10.31 -22.23
N THR A 339 -9.72 10.49 -21.19
CA THR A 339 -10.93 11.32 -21.23
C THR A 339 -10.81 12.55 -20.32
N LEU A 340 -9.92 12.50 -19.34
CA LEU A 340 -9.67 13.59 -18.39
C LEU A 340 -8.18 13.89 -18.31
N TRP A 341 -7.79 15.16 -18.46
CA TRP A 341 -6.43 15.62 -18.19
C TRP A 341 -6.24 15.92 -16.70
N ILE A 342 -5.19 15.38 -16.09
CA ILE A 342 -4.83 15.63 -14.68
C ILE A 342 -3.51 16.42 -14.64
N PRO A 343 -3.53 17.75 -14.40
CA PRO A 343 -2.35 18.60 -14.51
C PRO A 343 -1.17 18.18 -13.61
N SER A 344 -1.44 17.63 -12.43
CA SER A 344 -0.38 17.18 -11.52
C SER A 344 0.43 15.98 -12.05
N LEU A 345 -0.11 15.23 -13.02
CA LEU A 345 0.57 14.12 -13.70
C LEU A 345 1.21 14.56 -15.03
N TRP A 346 0.90 15.77 -15.49
CA TRP A 346 1.39 16.37 -16.73
C TRP A 346 1.88 17.80 -16.45
N PRO A 347 3.03 17.96 -15.78
CA PRO A 347 3.52 19.28 -15.39
C PRO A 347 3.86 20.18 -16.60
N ASP A 348 4.25 19.58 -17.74
CA ASP A 348 4.43 20.27 -19.01
C ASP A 348 3.13 20.28 -19.82
N ARG A 349 2.37 21.38 -19.69
CA ARG A 349 1.11 21.58 -20.41
C ARG A 349 1.31 21.64 -21.93
N GLU A 350 2.37 22.30 -22.40
CA GLU A 350 2.59 22.48 -23.84
C GLU A 350 2.98 21.14 -24.49
N GLY A 351 3.86 20.38 -23.83
CA GLY A 351 4.21 19.02 -24.24
C GLY A 351 3.01 18.09 -24.30
N PHE A 352 2.12 18.15 -23.30
CA PHE A 352 0.88 17.38 -23.30
C PHE A 352 -0.05 17.76 -24.46
N LEU A 353 -0.30 19.06 -24.68
CA LEU A 353 -1.16 19.52 -25.78
C LEU A 353 -0.60 19.11 -27.14
N ALA A 354 0.72 19.22 -27.33
CA ALA A 354 1.37 18.80 -28.57
C ALA A 354 1.19 17.29 -28.82
N LEU A 355 1.33 16.46 -27.78
CA LEU A 355 1.05 15.02 -27.85
C LEU A 355 -0.42 14.73 -28.17
N TYR A 356 -1.34 15.42 -27.50
CA TYR A 356 -2.79 15.29 -27.71
C TYR A 356 -3.18 15.58 -29.16
N TRP A 357 -2.71 16.68 -29.74
CA TRP A 357 -3.01 17.02 -31.13
C TRP A 357 -2.43 16.00 -32.12
N ARG A 358 -1.22 15.47 -31.87
CA ARG A 358 -0.66 14.38 -32.68
C ARG A 358 -1.43 13.07 -32.53
N ALA A 359 -1.99 12.80 -31.35
CA ALA A 359 -2.85 11.64 -31.10
C ALA A 359 -4.19 11.78 -31.83
N ALA A 360 -4.84 12.94 -31.72
CA ALA A 360 -6.13 13.26 -32.37
C ALA A 360 -6.04 13.34 -33.90
N GLY A 361 -4.92 13.84 -34.46
CA GLY A 361 -4.71 13.95 -35.90
C GLY A 361 -4.71 12.61 -36.66
N ARG A 362 -4.49 11.48 -35.98
CA ARG A 362 -4.68 10.14 -36.57
C ARG A 362 -6.14 9.71 -36.67
N TYR A 363 -7.02 10.23 -35.82
CA TYR A 363 -8.46 9.96 -35.86
C TYR A 363 -9.21 10.87 -36.83
N ALA A 364 -8.68 12.06 -37.13
CA ALA A 364 -9.20 12.93 -38.20
C ALA A 364 -9.15 12.27 -39.59
N GLY A 365 -8.23 11.32 -39.81
CA GLY A 365 -8.13 10.52 -41.04
C GLY A 365 -9.06 9.29 -41.11
N LEU A 366 -9.84 9.00 -40.06
CA LEU A 366 -10.73 7.83 -39.97
C LEU A 366 -12.23 8.19 -39.88
N GLY A 367 -12.61 9.40 -40.31
CA GLY A 367 -14.00 9.77 -40.58
C GLY A 367 -14.78 10.20 -39.33
N ALA A 368 -14.65 11.46 -38.95
CA ALA A 368 -15.67 12.16 -38.16
C ALA A 368 -16.45 13.09 -39.10
N PRO A 369 -17.71 12.78 -39.47
CA PRO A 369 -18.53 13.72 -40.24
C PRO A 369 -18.88 14.91 -39.32
N GLY A 370 -18.24 16.05 -39.56
CA GLY A 370 -18.59 17.33 -38.90
C GLY A 370 -17.42 18.22 -38.49
N ALA A 371 -16.19 17.70 -38.37
CA ALA A 371 -15.08 18.45 -37.76
C ALA A 371 -14.48 19.56 -38.64
N GLU A 372 -14.69 19.55 -39.96
CA GLU A 372 -14.20 20.62 -40.85
C GLU A 372 -15.01 21.92 -40.74
N GLY A 373 -16.25 21.87 -40.23
CA GLY A 373 -17.12 23.04 -40.10
C GLY A 373 -16.77 23.94 -38.90
N ASP A 374 -16.38 23.33 -37.78
CA ASP A 374 -16.21 24.05 -36.52
C ASP A 374 -14.82 24.68 -36.37
N LEU A 375 -13.79 24.09 -36.99
CA LEU A 375 -12.44 24.67 -37.02
C LEU A 375 -12.35 25.94 -37.87
N ARG A 376 -13.23 26.12 -38.87
CA ARG A 376 -13.30 27.37 -39.64
C ARG A 376 -14.00 28.50 -38.89
N ARG A 377 -14.96 28.19 -38.00
CA ARG A 377 -15.62 29.22 -37.18
C ARG A 377 -14.77 29.70 -36.01
N ALA A 378 -13.87 28.86 -35.49
CA ALA A 378 -12.92 29.29 -34.45
C ALA A 378 -11.77 30.17 -35.00
N ALA A 379 -11.61 30.23 -36.32
CA ALA A 379 -10.58 31.02 -37.01
C ALA A 379 -11.13 32.25 -37.75
N SER A 380 -12.39 32.64 -37.51
CA SER A 380 -13.01 33.86 -38.05
C SER A 380 -13.41 34.84 -36.96
#